data_AF-A0A537Z0E4-F1
#
_entry.id   AF-A0A537Z0E4-F1
#
_cell.length_a   1.000
_cell.length_b   1.000
_cell.length_c   1.000
_cell.angle_alpha   90.00
_cell.angle_beta   90.00
_cell.angle_gamma   90.00
#
_symmetry.space_group_name_H-M   'P 1'
#
loop_
_entity.id
_entity.type
_entity.pdbx_description
1 polymer ?
#
loop_
_entity_poly.entity_id
_entity_poly.type
_entity_poly.pdbx_seq_one_letter_code
_entity_poly.pdbx_strand_id
1 'polypeptide(L)'
;MIDYHEQHRYAYELLGLDDRRDLEVGAAAFGTSRAALSAYSDGIVEVLANAAGSLRRGAPVIVVVNDRRDLYPEILERAGLRLEARLRRHVNRRTGRRAGEFFEDVLVSRR
;
A
#
# COMPACT_ATOMS: atom_id res chain seq x y z
N MET A 1 -1.63 -8.54 21.35
CA MET A 1 -2.55 -8.63 20.18
C MET A 1 -1.97 -9.73 19.31
N ILE A 2 -2.76 -10.72 18.90
CA ILE A 2 -2.29 -11.82 18.04
C ILE A 2 -1.94 -11.24 16.66
N ASP A 3 -0.84 -11.69 16.06
CA ASP A 3 -0.45 -11.36 14.68
C ASP A 3 -1.64 -11.57 13.74
N TYR A 4 -1.87 -10.64 12.80
CA TYR A 4 -2.98 -10.72 11.86
C TYR A 4 -2.91 -12.00 11.00
N HIS A 5 -1.71 -12.42 10.60
CA HIS A 5 -1.50 -13.65 9.83
C HIS A 5 -1.81 -14.90 10.65
N GLU A 6 -1.45 -14.91 11.93
CA GLU A 6 -1.77 -16.04 12.83
C GLU A 6 -3.27 -16.21 13.05
N GLN A 7 -4.07 -15.13 12.97
CA GLN A 7 -5.53 -15.24 13.01
C GLN A 7 -6.11 -15.98 11.80
N HIS A 8 -5.40 -16.00 10.68
CA HIS A 8 -5.87 -16.58 9.41
C HIS A 8 -5.24 -17.93 9.08
N ARG A 9 -4.23 -18.39 9.83
CA ARG A 9 -3.51 -19.64 9.58
C ARG A 9 -4.42 -20.85 9.31
N TYR A 10 -5.45 -21.04 10.14
CA TYR A 10 -6.39 -22.16 9.98
C TYR A 10 -7.20 -22.11 8.69
N ALA A 11 -7.45 -20.92 8.13
CA ALA A 11 -8.14 -20.80 6.86
C ALA A 11 -7.27 -21.25 5.68
N TYR A 12 -5.97 -20.90 5.70
CA TYR A 12 -5.02 -21.39 4.70
C TYR A 12 -4.90 -22.92 4.75
N GLU A 13 -4.81 -23.49 5.96
CA GLU A 13 -4.76 -24.94 6.16
C GLU A 13 -6.04 -25.64 5.68
N LEU A 14 -7.21 -25.15 6.10
CA LEU A 14 -8.51 -25.73 5.73
C LEU A 14 -8.76 -25.69 4.21
N LEU A 15 -8.29 -24.63 3.54
CA LEU A 15 -8.48 -24.43 2.09
C LEU A 15 -7.32 -24.98 1.25
N GLY A 16 -6.26 -25.50 1.87
CA GLY A 16 -5.07 -25.99 1.17
C GLY A 16 -4.35 -24.92 0.35
N LEU A 17 -4.33 -23.68 0.85
CA LEU A 17 -3.70 -22.53 0.17
C LEU A 17 -2.25 -22.35 0.63
N ASP A 18 -1.36 -21.99 -0.30
CA ASP A 18 0.01 -21.59 0.03
C ASP A 18 0.02 -20.31 0.87
N ASP A 19 0.70 -20.35 2.02
CA ASP A 19 1.03 -19.15 2.78
C ASP A 19 2.26 -18.48 2.14
N ARG A 20 2.08 -17.26 1.62
CA ARG A 20 3.11 -16.46 0.95
C ARG A 20 3.42 -15.16 1.70
N ARG A 21 3.27 -15.15 3.03
CA ARG A 21 3.51 -13.97 3.86
C ARG A 21 4.93 -13.42 3.74
N ASP A 22 5.89 -14.26 3.36
CA ASP A 22 7.28 -13.91 3.08
C ASP A 22 7.43 -13.01 1.84
N LEU A 23 6.45 -13.01 0.95
CA LEU A 23 6.37 -12.13 -0.23
C LEU A 23 5.61 -10.82 0.06
N GLU A 24 5.14 -10.59 1.30
CA GLU A 24 4.40 -9.39 1.66
C GLU A 24 5.29 -8.14 1.64
N VAL A 25 4.88 -7.13 0.87
CA VAL A 25 5.52 -5.82 0.89
C VAL A 25 5.11 -5.06 2.16
N GLY A 26 6.10 -4.73 3.00
CA GLY A 26 5.88 -3.91 4.19
C GLY A 26 5.22 -4.64 5.36
N ALA A 27 5.50 -5.94 5.53
CA ALA A 27 4.97 -6.74 6.63
C ALA A 27 5.14 -6.06 7.99
N ALA A 28 4.08 -6.07 8.81
CA ALA A 28 4.05 -5.38 10.10
C ALA A 28 5.17 -5.85 11.06
N ALA A 29 5.62 -7.10 10.93
CA ALA A 29 6.72 -7.69 11.70
C ALA A 29 8.06 -6.93 11.53
N PHE A 30 8.28 -6.25 10.40
CA PHE A 30 9.48 -5.45 10.16
C PHE A 30 9.43 -4.06 10.82
N GLY A 31 8.28 -3.68 11.38
CA GLY A 31 8.09 -2.42 12.07
C GLY A 31 8.19 -1.20 11.15
N THR A 32 8.68 -0.08 11.69
CA THR A 32 8.74 1.21 10.96
C THR A 32 10.10 1.87 11.05
N SER A 33 11.18 1.08 11.09
CA SER A 33 12.55 1.60 11.01
C SER A 33 12.79 2.26 9.65
N ARG A 34 13.82 3.10 9.53
CA ARG A 34 14.19 3.71 8.24
C ARG A 34 14.43 2.65 7.16
N ALA A 35 15.10 1.56 7.52
CA ALA A 35 15.34 0.44 6.60
C ALA A 35 14.03 -0.24 6.16
N ALA A 36 13.09 -0.46 7.09
CA ALA A 36 11.78 -1.04 6.76
C ALA A 36 10.95 -0.12 5.85
N LEU A 37 10.98 1.20 6.10
CA LEU A 37 10.32 2.19 5.25
C LEU A 37 10.94 2.26 3.86
N SER A 38 12.28 2.19 3.75
CA SER A 38 12.97 2.13 2.46
C SER A 38 12.57 0.87 1.69
N ALA A 39 12.63 -0.31 2.32
CA ALA A 39 12.26 -1.57 1.68
C ALA A 39 10.78 -1.59 1.24
N TYR A 40 9.89 -1.00 2.04
CA TYR A 40 8.50 -0.80 1.64
C TYR A 40 8.40 0.09 0.39
N SER A 41 9.05 1.26 0.39
CA SER A 41 9.05 2.16 -0.78
C SER A 41 9.60 1.48 -2.02
N ASP A 42 10.71 0.73 -1.89
CA ASP A 42 11.34 -0.02 -2.98
C ASP A 42 10.37 -1.06 -3.56
N GLY A 43 9.73 -1.86 -2.70
CA GLY A 43 8.72 -2.84 -3.12
C GLY A 43 7.51 -2.22 -3.81
N ILE A 44 7.01 -1.06 -3.34
CA ILE A 44 5.91 -0.37 -4.02
C ILE A 44 6.35 0.18 -5.39
N VAL A 45 7.58 0.71 -5.52
CA VAL A 45 8.12 1.13 -6.82
C VAL A 45 8.15 -0.04 -7.80
N GLU A 46 8.59 -1.22 -7.37
CA GLU A 46 8.61 -2.44 -8.19
C GLU A 46 7.20 -2.88 -8.60
N VAL A 47 6.24 -2.85 -7.67
CA VAL A 47 4.83 -3.17 -7.95
C VAL A 47 4.25 -2.23 -9.01
N LEU A 48 4.47 -0.92 -8.87
CA LEU A 48 3.99 0.07 -9.83
C LEU A 48 4.68 -0.07 -11.18
N ALA A 49 5.98 -0.37 -11.20
CA ALA A 49 6.73 -0.61 -12.42
C ALA A 49 6.22 -1.84 -13.18
N ASN A 50 5.97 -2.93 -12.46
CA ASN A 50 5.40 -4.16 -12.99
C ASN A 50 3.99 -3.96 -13.55
N ALA A 51 3.12 -3.28 -12.80
CA ALA A 51 1.74 -3.01 -13.22
C ALA A 51 1.66 -2.13 -14.48
N ALA A 52 2.62 -1.22 -14.65
CA ALA A 52 2.58 -0.26 -15.74
C ALA A 52 2.74 -0.86 -17.15
N GLY A 53 3.33 -2.06 -17.28
CA GLY A 53 3.39 -2.79 -18.55
C GLY A 53 2.01 -3.18 -19.08
N SER A 54 1.02 -3.29 -18.19
CA SER A 54 -0.37 -3.64 -18.52
C SER A 54 -1.25 -2.42 -18.79
N LEU A 55 -0.71 -1.20 -18.68
CA LEU A 55 -1.46 0.04 -18.82
C LEU A 55 -1.27 0.65 -20.21
N ARG A 56 -2.35 1.24 -20.75
CA ARG A 56 -2.24 2.10 -21.94
C ARG A 56 -1.38 3.31 -21.61
N ARG A 57 -0.61 3.79 -22.59
CA ARG A 57 0.19 5.01 -22.44
C ARG A 57 -0.69 6.18 -21.98
N GLY A 58 -0.23 6.90 -20.96
CA GLY A 58 -0.94 8.03 -20.37
C GLY A 58 -2.18 7.67 -19.55
N ALA A 59 -2.45 6.38 -19.28
CA ALA A 59 -3.53 5.99 -18.39
C ALA A 59 -3.28 6.55 -16.97
N PRO A 60 -4.33 7.04 -16.28
CA PRO A 60 -4.20 7.47 -14.90
C PRO A 60 -3.93 6.27 -13.98
N VAL A 61 -2.98 6.45 -13.08
CA VAL A 61 -2.70 5.56 -11.94
C VAL A 61 -3.23 6.25 -10.68
N ILE A 62 -4.21 5.62 -10.05
CA ILE A 62 -4.89 6.16 -8.87
C ILE A 62 -4.48 5.33 -7.66
N VAL A 63 -3.87 5.97 -6.67
CA VAL A 63 -3.50 5.36 -5.40
C VAL A 63 -4.33 5.98 -4.28
N VAL A 64 -5.02 5.16 -3.50
CA VAL A 64 -5.72 5.58 -2.29
C VAL A 64 -4.89 5.19 -1.08
N VAL A 65 -4.44 6.17 -0.31
CA VAL A 65 -3.48 5.91 0.77
C VAL A 65 -3.66 6.86 1.95
N ASN A 66 -3.50 6.34 3.16
CA ASN A 66 -3.25 7.17 4.33
C ASN A 66 -1.73 7.36 4.50
N ASP A 67 -1.16 8.29 3.73
CA ASP A 67 0.28 8.54 3.70
C ASP A 67 0.76 9.40 4.88
N ARG A 68 0.85 8.79 6.07
CA ARG A 68 1.26 9.50 7.31
C ARG A 68 2.70 9.96 7.32
N ARG A 69 3.54 9.40 6.45
CA ARG A 69 5.00 9.62 6.43
C ARG A 69 5.46 10.34 5.17
N ASP A 70 4.52 10.77 4.33
CA ASP A 70 4.79 11.45 3.07
C ASP A 70 5.77 10.69 2.16
N LEU A 71 5.58 9.36 2.06
CA LEU A 71 6.44 8.49 1.26
C LEU A 71 6.09 8.52 -0.23
N TYR A 72 4.82 8.77 -0.54
CA TYR A 72 4.32 8.60 -1.90
C TYR A 72 4.84 9.61 -2.94
N PRO A 73 5.16 10.86 -2.62
CA PRO A 73 5.81 11.75 -3.59
C PRO A 73 7.08 11.12 -4.20
N GLU A 74 7.96 10.58 -3.35
CA GLU A 74 9.21 9.93 -3.78
C GLU A 74 8.93 8.60 -4.50
N ILE A 75 8.03 7.77 -3.98
CA ILE A 75 7.66 6.48 -4.60
C ILE A 75 7.13 6.69 -6.02
N LEU A 76 6.24 7.66 -6.22
CA LEU A 76 5.66 7.94 -7.54
C LEU A 76 6.74 8.42 -8.52
N GLU A 77 7.59 9.35 -8.09
CA GLU A 77 8.71 9.84 -8.90
C GLU A 77 9.63 8.69 -9.34
N ARG A 78 10.05 7.85 -8.39
CA ARG A 78 10.89 6.68 -8.63
C ARG A 78 10.24 5.64 -9.54
N ALA A 79 8.91 5.52 -9.51
CA ALA A 79 8.13 4.66 -10.39
C ALA A 79 7.90 5.25 -11.81
N GLY A 80 8.43 6.44 -12.07
CA GLY A 80 8.27 7.19 -13.32
C GLY A 80 6.88 7.79 -13.48
N LEU A 81 6.17 8.05 -12.38
CA LEU A 81 4.85 8.64 -12.35
C LEU A 81 4.93 10.09 -11.87
N ARG A 82 4.26 11.00 -12.58
CA ARG A 82 4.04 12.38 -12.17
C ARG A 82 2.72 12.50 -11.42
N LEU A 83 2.76 13.03 -10.21
CA LEU A 83 1.56 13.37 -9.45
C LEU A 83 0.84 14.57 -10.11
N GLU A 84 -0.42 14.38 -10.47
CA GLU A 84 -1.27 15.42 -11.07
C GLU A 84 -2.21 16.06 -10.04
N ALA A 85 -2.71 15.27 -9.09
CA ALA A 85 -3.59 15.76 -8.03
C ALA A 85 -3.48 14.90 -6.76
N ARG A 86 -3.63 15.55 -5.60
CA ARG A 86 -3.80 14.92 -4.28
C ARG A 86 -5.12 15.40 -3.69
N LEU A 87 -6.06 14.48 -3.54
CA LEU A 87 -7.39 14.79 -3.02
C LEU A 87 -7.57 14.14 -1.65
N ARG A 88 -7.66 14.93 -0.59
CA ARG A 88 -7.89 14.43 0.76
C ARG A 88 -9.38 14.21 1.00
N ARG A 89 -9.76 13.03 1.51
CA ARG A 89 -11.15 12.70 1.86
C ARG A 89 -11.28 12.11 3.25
N HIS A 90 -12.43 12.31 3.87
CA HIS A 90 -12.80 11.68 5.14
C HIS A 90 -13.40 10.28 4.89
N VAL A 91 -13.01 9.30 5.70
CA VAL A 91 -13.53 7.93 5.63
C VAL A 91 -14.67 7.77 6.64
N ASN A 92 -15.89 7.98 6.14
CA ASN A 92 -17.11 8.03 6.96
C ASN A 92 -17.61 6.66 7.48
N ARG A 93 -17.12 5.54 6.94
CA ARG A 93 -17.62 4.18 7.26
C ARG A 93 -16.50 3.19 7.55
N ARG A 94 -15.80 3.40 8.66
CA ARG A 94 -14.75 2.48 9.09
C ARG A 94 -15.33 1.37 9.96
N THR A 95 -15.14 0.11 9.54
CA THR A 95 -15.40 -1.06 10.38
C THR A 95 -14.22 -1.26 11.33
N GLY A 96 -14.33 -0.79 12.59
CA GLY A 96 -13.29 -1.00 13.60
C GLY A 96 -13.53 -0.24 14.90
N ARG A 97 -12.91 -0.70 16.00
CA ARG A 97 -13.08 -0.14 17.36
C ARG A 97 -12.55 1.29 17.58
N ARG A 98 -11.96 1.94 16.58
CA ARG A 98 -11.33 3.27 16.74
C ARG A 98 -12.33 4.36 16.34
N ALA A 99 -12.73 5.19 17.29
CA ALA A 99 -13.75 6.23 17.15
C ALA A 99 -13.23 7.58 16.59
N GLY A 100 -11.95 7.68 16.22
CA GLY A 100 -11.37 8.92 15.71
C GLY A 100 -11.61 9.11 14.21
N GLU A 101 -11.60 10.37 13.77
CA GLU A 101 -11.62 10.74 12.36
C GLU A 101 -10.46 10.06 11.61
N PHE A 102 -10.73 9.62 10.40
CA PHE A 102 -9.73 9.00 9.54
C PHE A 102 -9.81 9.61 8.15
N PHE A 103 -8.66 10.05 7.66
CA PHE A 103 -8.54 10.65 6.34
C PHE A 103 -7.56 9.85 5.51
N GLU A 104 -7.78 9.85 4.21
CA GLU A 104 -6.87 9.30 3.22
C GLU A 104 -6.78 10.26 2.04
N ASP A 105 -5.70 10.12 1.29
CA ASP A 105 -5.46 10.85 0.07
C ASP A 105 -5.71 9.95 -1.14
N VAL A 106 -6.35 10.51 -2.15
CA VAL A 106 -6.45 9.94 -3.49
C VAL A 106 -5.42 10.66 -4.35
N LEU A 107 -4.36 9.94 -4.70
CA LEU A 107 -3.28 10.40 -5.55
C LEU A 107 -3.60 10.02 -6.98
N VAL A 108 -3.74 11.02 -7.85
CA VAL A 108 -3.92 10.83 -9.29
C VAL A 108 -2.60 11.13 -9.97
N SER A 109 -2.06 10.14 -10.67
CA SER A 109 -0.76 10.24 -11.32
C SER A 109 -0.79 9.66 -12.74
N ARG A 110 0.21 10.01 -13.55
CA ARG A 110 0.40 9.48 -14.92
C ARG A 110 1.87 9.31 -15.22
N ARG A 111 2.21 8.38 -16.11
CA ARG A 111 3.53 8.31 -16.75
C ARG A 111 3.63 9.30 -17.89
#